data_AF-B7GTE9-F1
#
_entry.id   AF-B7GTE9-F1
#
_cell.length_a   1.000
_cell.length_b   1.000
_cell.length_c   1.000
_cell.angle_alpha   90.00
_cell.angle_beta   90.00
_cell.angle_gamma   90.00
#
_symmetry.space_group_name_H-M   'P 1'
#
loop_
_entity.id
_entity.type
_entity.pdbx_description
1 polymer ?
#
loop_
_entity_poly.entity_id
_entity_poly.type
_entity_poly.pdbx_seq_one_letter_code
_entity_poly.pdbx_strand_id
1 'polypeptide(L)'
;MQSGYQGLYDARTETIYIADNLTPTQYRCVLAHEVSHAKHQDKGGHSDRYTEQRADVEAARMLISQADYVTAEILYGNDECAIARELNVMPWVIRAYKNWLHDSALLER
;
A
#
# COMPACT_ATOMS: atom_id res chain seq x y z
N MET A 1 -18.82 8.03 4.25
CA MET A 1 -17.45 7.89 4.79
C MET A 1 -17.30 8.85 5.95
N GLN A 2 -16.64 8.45 7.04
CA GLN A 2 -16.20 9.42 8.06
C GLN A 2 -15.28 10.43 7.39
N SER A 3 -15.45 11.72 7.71
CA SER A 3 -14.62 12.78 7.16
C SER A 3 -13.14 12.54 7.46
N GLY A 4 -12.30 12.36 6.44
CA GLY A 4 -10.84 12.23 6.56
C GLY A 4 -10.23 10.95 5.97
N TYR A 5 -11.02 9.93 5.66
CA TYR A 5 -10.52 8.69 5.05
C TYR A 5 -10.51 8.76 3.52
N GLN A 6 -9.42 8.29 2.90
CA GLN A 6 -9.30 8.20 1.44
C GLN A 6 -9.96 6.93 0.87
N GLY A 7 -10.09 5.88 1.69
CA GLY A 7 -10.71 4.60 1.36
C GLY A 7 -11.31 3.93 2.60
N LEU A 8 -12.19 2.94 2.38
CA LEU A 8 -12.73 2.07 3.40
C LEU A 8 -13.32 0.79 2.77
N TYR A 9 -12.91 -0.37 3.25
CA TYR A 9 -13.64 -1.62 3.08
C TYR A 9 -14.69 -1.81 4.19
N ASP A 10 -15.97 -1.91 3.80
CA ASP A 10 -17.07 -2.31 4.71
C ASP A 10 -17.30 -3.82 4.60
N ALA A 11 -16.83 -4.58 5.60
CA ALA A 11 -16.99 -6.03 5.67
C ALA A 11 -18.44 -6.50 5.78
N ARG A 12 -19.38 -5.65 6.23
CA ARG A 12 -20.80 -6.02 6.35
C ARG A 12 -21.48 -6.05 4.99
N THR A 13 -21.10 -5.15 4.09
CA THR A 13 -21.67 -5.05 2.74
C THR A 13 -20.72 -5.52 1.65
N GLU A 14 -19.52 -5.98 2.03
CA GLU A 14 -18.43 -6.39 1.14
C GLU A 14 -18.12 -5.34 0.07
N THR A 15 -18.17 -4.06 0.47
CA THR A 15 -18.05 -2.92 -0.45
C THR A 15 -16.80 -2.13 -0.15
N ILE A 16 -16.00 -1.86 -1.18
CA ILE A 16 -14.90 -0.90 -1.11
C ILE A 16 -15.44 0.48 -1.50
N TYR A 17 -15.23 1.44 -0.61
CA TYR A 17 -15.54 2.84 -0.81
C TYR A 17 -14.22 3.61 -1.01
N ILE A 18 -14.12 4.43 -2.04
CA ILE A 18 -12.95 5.28 -2.32
C ILE A 18 -13.39 6.73 -2.47
N ALA A 19 -12.66 7.67 -1.90
CA ALA A 19 -12.93 9.10 -2.04
C ALA A 19 -12.84 9.51 -3.53
N ASP A 20 -13.76 10.38 -3.96
CA ASP A 20 -13.90 10.79 -5.37
C ASP A 20 -12.89 11.87 -5.81
N ASN A 21 -12.21 12.50 -4.86
CA ASN A 21 -11.26 13.59 -5.09
C ASN A 21 -9.79 13.14 -5.16
N LEU A 22 -9.53 11.84 -5.25
CA LEU A 22 -8.18 11.29 -5.31
C LEU A 22 -7.56 11.46 -6.70
N THR A 23 -6.26 11.75 -6.76
CA THR A 23 -5.49 11.64 -8.01
C THR A 23 -5.44 10.17 -8.47
N PRO A 24 -5.16 9.88 -9.76
CA PRO A 24 -5.04 8.50 -10.24
C PRO A 24 -4.00 7.66 -9.46
N THR A 25 -2.93 8.29 -8.98
CA THR A 25 -1.88 7.65 -8.15
C THR A 25 -2.40 7.34 -6.74
N GLN A 26 -3.11 8.28 -6.11
CA GLN A 26 -3.73 8.05 -4.81
C GLN A 26 -4.78 6.95 -4.90
N TYR A 27 -5.67 7.04 -5.90
CA TYR A 27 -6.75 6.09 -6.11
C TYR A 27 -6.23 4.65 -6.20
N ARG A 28 -5.23 4.37 -7.03
CA ARG A 28 -4.68 3.00 -7.17
C ARG A 28 -4.04 2.49 -5.89
N CYS A 29 -3.35 3.36 -5.14
CA CYS A 29 -2.65 2.96 -3.92
C CYS A 29 -3.64 2.65 -2.80
N VAL A 30 -4.62 3.54 -2.60
CA VAL A 30 -5.69 3.35 -1.62
C VAL A 30 -6.54 2.13 -1.99
N LEU A 31 -6.92 1.97 -3.26
CA LEU A 31 -7.68 0.80 -3.70
C LEU A 31 -6.94 -0.52 -3.44
N ALA A 32 -5.64 -0.59 -3.73
CA ALA A 32 -4.86 -1.80 -3.46
C ALA A 32 -4.81 -2.14 -1.96
N HIS A 33 -4.73 -1.12 -1.10
CA HIS A 33 -4.82 -1.27 0.35
C HIS A 33 -6.20 -1.82 0.77
N GLU A 34 -7.30 -1.22 0.30
CA GLU A 34 -8.64 -1.72 0.62
C GLU A 34 -8.93 -3.11 0.03
N VAL A 35 -8.33 -3.47 -1.10
CA VAL A 35 -8.40 -4.82 -1.67
C VAL A 35 -7.75 -5.84 -0.74
N SER A 36 -6.66 -5.49 -0.06
CA SER A 36 -6.09 -6.37 0.98
C SER A 36 -7.08 -6.57 2.13
N HIS A 37 -7.68 -5.48 2.64
CA HIS A 37 -8.72 -5.60 3.66
C HIS A 37 -9.88 -6.49 3.23
N ALA A 38 -10.35 -6.34 1.99
CA ALA A 38 -11.42 -7.16 1.42
C ALA A 38 -11.04 -8.63 1.33
N LYS A 39 -9.82 -8.92 0.85
CA LYS A 39 -9.29 -10.29 0.72
C LYS A 39 -9.24 -11.01 2.06
N HIS A 40 -8.97 -10.29 3.15
CA HIS A 40 -8.85 -10.85 4.49
C HIS A 40 -10.10 -10.66 5.37
N GLN A 41 -11.15 -10.07 4.81
CA GLN A 41 -12.40 -9.74 5.51
C GLN A 41 -12.19 -8.93 6.80
N ASP A 42 -11.27 -7.96 6.75
CA ASP A 42 -10.97 -7.11 7.89
C ASP A 42 -12.17 -6.24 8.27
N LYS A 43 -12.50 -6.19 9.57
CA LYS A 43 -13.62 -5.38 10.06
C LYS A 43 -13.20 -3.91 10.15
N GLY A 44 -13.63 -3.10 9.17
CA GLY A 44 -13.38 -1.67 9.10
C GLY A 44 -13.78 -0.94 10.39
N GLY A 45 -12.89 -0.07 10.88
CA GLY A 45 -13.09 0.78 12.07
C GLY A 45 -12.30 0.37 13.32
N HIS A 46 -11.77 -0.86 13.38
CA HIS A 46 -10.95 -1.37 14.47
C HIS A 46 -9.79 -2.27 14.00
N SER A 47 -9.23 -2.00 12.82
CA SER A 47 -8.02 -2.67 12.38
C SER A 47 -6.89 -2.35 13.37
N ASP A 48 -6.25 -3.38 13.90
CA ASP A 48 -5.04 -3.18 14.68
C ASP A 48 -3.87 -2.81 13.75
N ARG A 49 -2.75 -2.39 14.35
CA ARG A 49 -1.55 -1.99 13.62
C ARG A 49 -1.03 -3.08 12.67
N TYR A 50 -1.18 -4.35 13.02
CA TYR A 50 -0.68 -5.46 12.19
C TYR A 50 -1.55 -5.65 10.95
N THR A 51 -2.87 -5.51 11.08
CA THR A 51 -3.81 -5.54 9.96
C THR A 51 -3.49 -4.45 8.93
N GLU A 52 -3.32 -3.21 9.38
CA GLU A 52 -2.97 -2.07 8.52
C GLU A 52 -1.59 -2.26 7.86
N GLN A 53 -0.59 -2.72 8.63
CA GLN A 53 0.74 -2.99 8.10
C GLN A 53 0.73 -4.11 7.05
N ARG A 54 -0.06 -5.17 7.25
CA ARG A 54 -0.25 -6.21 6.24
C ARG A 54 -0.91 -5.63 4.99
N ALA A 55 -1.95 -4.80 5.14
CA ALA A 55 -2.62 -4.17 4.01
C ALA A 55 -1.67 -3.30 3.19
N ASP A 56 -0.82 -2.51 3.85
CA ASP A 56 0.22 -1.71 3.19
C ASP A 56 1.24 -2.58 2.43
N VAL A 57 1.70 -3.67 3.04
CA VAL A 57 2.66 -4.59 2.41
C VAL A 57 2.04 -5.31 1.21
N GLU A 58 0.81 -5.81 1.34
CA GLU A 58 0.12 -6.45 0.22
C GLU A 58 -0.15 -5.46 -0.91
N ALA A 59 -0.58 -4.22 -0.60
CA ALA A 59 -0.76 -3.16 -1.59
C ALA A 59 0.56 -2.86 -2.33
N ALA A 60 1.66 -2.74 -1.59
CA ALA A 60 2.98 -2.54 -2.19
C ALA A 60 3.37 -3.68 -3.13
N ARG A 61 3.13 -4.93 -2.72
CA ARG A 61 3.42 -6.11 -3.55
C ARG A 61 2.50 -6.25 -4.77
N MET A 62 1.30 -5.69 -4.73
CA MET A 62 0.41 -5.62 -5.91
C MET A 62 0.89 -4.56 -6.92
N LEU A 63 1.45 -3.45 -6.44
CA LEU A 63 1.74 -2.27 -7.25
C LEU A 63 3.19 -2.21 -7.75
N ILE A 64 4.13 -2.83 -7.05
CA ILE A 64 5.56 -2.69 -7.30
C ILE A 64 6.13 -3.99 -7.87
N SER A 65 6.70 -3.87 -9.07
CA SER A 65 7.60 -4.89 -9.63
C SER A 65 8.97 -4.78 -8.96
N GLN A 66 9.54 -5.93 -8.57
CA GLN A 66 10.90 -5.97 -8.01
C GLN A 66 11.95 -5.39 -8.97
N ALA A 67 11.82 -5.67 -10.27
CA ALA A 67 12.76 -5.19 -11.27
C ALA A 67 12.70 -3.66 -11.41
N ASP A 68 11.49 -3.09 -11.37
CA ASP A 68 11.29 -1.65 -11.47
C ASP A 68 11.76 -0.96 -10.19
N TYR A 69 11.51 -1.56 -9.02
CA TYR A 69 12.04 -1.07 -7.75
C TYR A 69 13.56 -1.03 -7.73
N VAL A 70 14.24 -2.11 -8.12
CA VAL A 70 15.71 -2.16 -8.19
C VAL A 70 16.25 -1.10 -9.14
N THR A 71 15.62 -0.93 -10.30
CA THR A 71 16.01 0.10 -11.27
C THR A 71 15.87 1.51 -10.68
N ALA A 72 14.74 1.80 -10.04
CA ALA A 72 14.49 3.09 -9.40
C ALA A 72 15.45 3.34 -8.21
N GLU A 73 15.74 2.31 -7.40
CA GLU A 73 16.69 2.40 -6.28
C GLU A 73 18.12 2.68 -6.77
N ILE A 74 18.54 2.13 -7.92
CA ILE A 74 19.84 2.46 -8.54
C ILE A 74 19.88 3.93 -8.97
N LEU A 75 18.79 4.46 -9.54
CA LEU A 75 18.74 5.83 -10.05
C LEU A 75 18.64 6.88 -8.93
N TYR A 76 17.87 6.59 -7.88
CA TYR A 76 17.48 7.57 -6.86
C TYR A 76 18.02 7.25 -5.45
N GLY A 77 18.74 6.14 -5.29
CA GLY A 77 19.29 5.71 -4.01
C GLY A 77 18.19 5.45 -2.98
N ASN A 78 18.29 6.10 -1.82
CA ASN A 78 17.33 5.94 -0.73
C ASN A 78 16.19 6.98 -0.70
N ASP A 79 16.07 7.84 -1.71
CA ASP A 79 15.02 8.86 -1.77
C ASP A 79 13.66 8.22 -2.09
N GLU A 80 12.88 7.93 -1.04
CA GLU A 80 11.55 7.32 -1.14
C GLU A 80 10.59 8.13 -2.00
N CYS A 81 10.68 9.47 -1.96
CA CYS A 81 9.79 10.34 -2.73
C CYS A 81 10.14 10.33 -4.22
N ALA A 82 11.44 10.30 -4.54
CA ALA A 82 11.88 10.18 -5.93
C ALA A 82 11.51 8.82 -6.54
N ILE A 83 11.73 7.73 -5.80
CA ILE A 83 11.33 6.38 -6.22
C ILE A 83 9.81 6.29 -6.37
N ALA A 84 9.03 6.81 -5.42
CA ALA A 84 7.57 6.79 -5.49
C ALA A 84 7.05 7.51 -6.73
N ARG A 85 7.66 8.65 -7.07
CA ARG A 85 7.34 9.41 -8.28
C ARG A 85 7.68 8.64 -9.56
N GLU A 86 8.84 7.98 -9.62
CA GLU A 86 9.23 7.12 -10.75
C GLU A 86 8.23 5.98 -10.96
N LEU A 87 7.87 5.29 -9.87
CA LEU A 87 7.00 4.12 -9.92
C LEU A 87 5.51 4.45 -9.91
N ASN A 88 5.16 5.74 -9.93
CA ASN A 88 3.78 6.24 -9.90
C ASN A 88 2.95 5.64 -8.75
N VAL A 89 3.52 5.66 -7.54
CA VAL A 89 2.89 5.23 -6.28
C VAL A 89 3.02 6.31 -5.20
N MET A 90 2.30 6.14 -4.09
CA MET A 90 2.45 7.01 -2.93
C MET A 90 3.70 6.63 -2.11
N PRO A 91 4.38 7.58 -1.44
CA PRO A 91 5.61 7.28 -0.68
C PRO A 91 5.45 6.20 0.41
N TRP A 92 4.27 6.09 1.02
CA TRP A 92 4.01 5.04 2.02
C TRP A 92 4.09 3.62 1.42
N VAL A 93 3.78 3.46 0.13
CA VAL A 93 3.87 2.18 -0.59
C VAL A 93 5.33 1.75 -0.70
N ILE A 94 6.23 2.69 -1.02
CA ILE A 94 7.68 2.44 -1.08
C ILE A 94 8.21 2.02 0.29
N ARG A 95 7.80 2.73 1.35
CA ARG A 95 8.22 2.40 2.72
C ARG A 95 7.76 0.99 3.13
N ALA A 96 6.52 0.62 2.82
CA ALA A 96 5.99 -0.71 3.07
C ALA A 96 6.79 -1.79 2.31
N TYR A 97 7.13 -1.53 1.05
CA TYR A 97 7.94 -2.44 0.23
C TYR A 97 9.35 -2.66 0.81
N LYS A 98 10.03 -1.58 1.23
CA LYS A 98 11.36 -1.64 1.86
C LYS A 98 11.34 -2.44 3.15
N ASN A 99 10.34 -2.21 4.01
CA ASN A 99 10.18 -2.96 5.24
C ASN A 99 9.99 -4.45 4.95
N TRP A 100 9.14 -4.78 3.96
CA TRP A 100 8.93 -6.17 3.55
C TRP A 100 10.20 -6.84 3.03
N LEU A 101 11.00 -6.15 2.21
CA LEU A 101 12.29 -6.68 1.73
C LEU A 101 13.27 -6.95 2.88
N HIS A 102 13.36 -6.01 3.82
CA HIS A 102 14.23 -6.13 4.98
C HIS A 102 13.82 -7.33 5.86
N ASP A 103 12.53 -7.45 6.17
CA ASP A 103 12.02 -8.56 6.98
C ASP A 103 12.16 -9.91 6.27
N SER A 104 11.93 -9.95 4.94
CA SER A 104 12.10 -11.18 4.15
C SER A 104 13.57 -11.63 4.14
N ALA A 105 14.50 -10.69 3.99
CA ALA A 105 15.93 -10.99 4.03
C ALA A 105 16.42 -11.45 5.42
N LEU A 106 15.72 -11.10 6.50
CA LEU A 106 16.00 -11.62 7.84
C LEU A 106 15.48 -13.05 8.05
N LEU A 107 14.39 -13.43 7.37
CA LEU A 107 13.81 -14.78 7.45
C LEU A 107 14.59 -15.82 6.63
N GLU A 108 15.38 -15.38 5.64
CA GLU A 108 16.23 -16.24 4.79
C GLU A 108 17.65 -16.47 5.35
N ARG A 109 17.95 -15.98 6.57
CA ARG A 109 19.23 -16.17 7.28
C ARG A 109 19.11 -17.20 8.38
#